data_AF-A0A7Y3DBW5-F1
#
_entry.id   AF-A0A7Y3DBW5-F1
#
_cell.length_a   1.000
_cell.length_b   1.000
_cell.length_c   1.000
_cell.angle_alpha   90.00
_cell.angle_beta   90.00
_cell.angle_gamma   90.00
#
_symmetry.space_group_name_H-M   'P 1'
#
loop_
_entity.id
_entity.type
_entity.pdbx_description
1 polymer ?
#
loop_
_entity_poly.entity_id
_entity_poly.type
_entity_poly.pdbx_seq_one_letter_code
_entity_poly.pdbx_strand_id
1 'polypeptide(L)'
;MQSMVEGLALAAFGMQKLMMQDEPLIQDITTRIMGDESRHVAFGVLSLEGLYADMTESELREREDFIIEATHLMRERLMMHQVFDRLGWPKDVWIPWMDTTPFMKGFRQMLFSKIVPNLKRLGLLTPRVREAYEQLGILQYENLADSVEDPDVAPPEELVKLLMQFMSDGAAAQQAGGAA
;
A
#
# COMPACT_ATOMS: atom_id res chain seq x y z
N MET A 1 0.60 2.54 -15.31
CA MET A 1 -0.59 2.49 -14.43
C MET A 1 -0.77 1.11 -13.80
N GLN A 2 -0.82 0.05 -14.60
CA GLN A 2 -1.10 -1.31 -14.15
C GLN A 2 -0.19 -1.78 -13.00
N SER A 3 1.13 -1.74 -13.19
CA SER A 3 2.12 -2.12 -12.15
C SER A 3 2.06 -1.28 -10.86
N MET A 4 1.48 -0.07 -10.90
CA MET A 4 1.32 0.79 -9.73
C MET A 4 0.09 0.39 -8.92
N VAL A 5 -1.05 0.17 -9.58
CA VAL A 5 -2.34 -0.10 -8.92
C VAL A 5 -2.41 -1.53 -8.39
N GLU A 6 -1.89 -2.50 -9.13
CA GLU A 6 -1.97 -3.91 -8.74
C GLU A 6 -1.05 -4.21 -7.54
N GLY A 7 0.14 -3.59 -7.50
CA GLY A 7 1.02 -3.65 -6.31
C GLY A 7 0.36 -3.07 -5.06
N LEU A 8 -0.42 -1.99 -5.21
CA LEU A 8 -1.24 -1.41 -4.14
C LEU A 8 -2.34 -2.39 -3.68
N ALA A 9 -3.01 -3.06 -4.62
CA ALA A 9 -4.09 -3.99 -4.35
C ALA A 9 -3.60 -5.21 -3.53
N LEU A 10 -2.47 -5.81 -3.91
CA LEU A 10 -1.87 -6.92 -3.18
C LEU A 10 -1.60 -6.56 -1.71
N ALA A 11 -1.06 -5.37 -1.47
CA ALA A 11 -0.81 -4.88 -0.12
C ALA A 11 -2.09 -4.63 0.68
N ALA A 12 -3.11 -4.03 0.06
CA ALA A 12 -4.40 -3.76 0.69
C ALA A 12 -5.14 -5.05 1.07
N PHE A 13 -5.24 -6.00 0.13
CA PHE A 13 -5.89 -7.28 0.38
C PHE A 13 -5.10 -8.16 1.34
N GLY A 14 -3.77 -8.12 1.32
CA GLY A 14 -2.92 -8.76 2.33
C GLY A 14 -3.23 -8.28 3.75
N MET A 15 -3.37 -6.96 3.94
CA MET A 15 -3.78 -6.39 5.23
C MET A 15 -5.22 -6.77 5.60
N GLN A 16 -6.17 -6.69 4.68
CA GLN A 16 -7.56 -7.07 4.95
C GLN A 16 -7.65 -8.54 5.40
N LYS A 17 -6.89 -9.42 4.74
CA LYS A 17 -6.78 -10.83 5.10
C LYS A 17 -6.17 -11.01 6.50
N LEU A 18 -5.17 -10.20 6.87
CA LEU A 18 -4.62 -10.21 8.23
C LEU A 18 -5.62 -9.70 9.28
N MET A 19 -6.41 -8.68 8.98
CA MET A 19 -7.36 -8.10 9.94
C MET A 19 -8.61 -8.97 10.15
N MET A 20 -8.96 -9.79 9.17
CA MET A 20 -10.19 -10.58 9.15
C MET A 20 -9.90 -12.09 9.23
N GLN A 21 -8.97 -12.49 10.10
CA GLN A 21 -8.53 -13.89 10.22
C GLN A 21 -9.66 -14.85 10.59
N ASP A 22 -10.62 -14.39 11.38
CA ASP A 22 -11.75 -15.21 11.86
C ASP A 22 -12.95 -15.24 10.91
N GLU A 23 -12.89 -14.55 9.76
CA GLU A 23 -13.99 -14.44 8.79
C GLU A 23 -13.72 -15.30 7.53
N PRO A 24 -14.24 -16.55 7.44
CA PRO A 24 -13.83 -17.51 6.41
C PRO A 24 -14.13 -17.05 4.98
N LEU A 25 -15.23 -16.30 4.79
CA LEU A 25 -15.61 -15.77 3.48
C LEU A 25 -14.61 -14.72 3.00
N ILE A 26 -14.18 -13.81 3.89
CA ILE A 26 -13.20 -12.78 3.55
C ILE A 26 -11.85 -13.44 3.25
N GLN A 27 -11.46 -14.47 4.00
CA GLN A 27 -10.24 -15.24 3.73
C GLN A 27 -10.26 -15.88 2.33
N ASP A 28 -11.35 -16.53 1.94
CA ASP A 28 -11.45 -17.18 0.62
C ASP A 28 -11.43 -16.15 -0.52
N ILE A 29 -12.24 -15.09 -0.42
CA ILE A 29 -12.32 -14.04 -1.45
C ILE A 29 -10.97 -13.33 -1.62
N THR A 30 -10.36 -12.88 -0.52
CA THR A 30 -9.07 -12.18 -0.59
C THR A 30 -7.97 -13.08 -1.14
N THR A 31 -7.96 -14.36 -0.80
CA THR A 31 -6.98 -15.33 -1.35
C THR A 31 -7.13 -15.48 -2.86
N ARG A 32 -8.35 -15.54 -3.38
CA ARG A 32 -8.60 -15.63 -4.84
C ARG A 32 -8.14 -14.36 -5.56
N ILE A 33 -8.51 -13.20 -5.02
CA ILE A 33 -8.12 -11.90 -5.57
C ILE A 33 -6.60 -11.76 -5.60
N MET A 34 -5.92 -12.06 -4.49
CA MET A 34 -4.45 -12.00 -4.43
C MET A 34 -3.79 -12.96 -5.44
N GLY A 35 -4.39 -14.13 -5.67
CA GLY A 35 -3.95 -15.07 -6.70
C GLY A 35 -4.02 -14.49 -8.12
N ASP A 36 -5.05 -13.71 -8.43
CA ASP A 36 -5.19 -13.07 -9.75
C ASP A 36 -4.30 -11.83 -9.88
N GLU A 37 -4.27 -10.96 -8.86
CA GLU A 37 -3.43 -9.77 -8.89
C GLU A 37 -1.93 -10.10 -8.92
N SER A 38 -1.49 -11.16 -8.25
CA SER A 38 -0.09 -11.61 -8.35
C SER A 38 0.29 -12.00 -9.78
N ARG A 39 -0.62 -12.63 -10.53
CA ARG A 39 -0.41 -12.94 -11.95
C ARG A 39 -0.42 -11.69 -12.81
N HIS A 40 -1.31 -10.73 -12.53
CA HIS A 40 -1.34 -9.47 -13.25
C HIS A 40 -0.06 -8.66 -13.05
N VAL A 41 0.42 -8.56 -11.80
CA VAL A 41 1.68 -7.88 -11.49
C VAL A 41 2.84 -8.56 -12.19
N ALA A 42 2.94 -9.89 -12.08
CA ALA A 42 4.01 -10.65 -12.73
C ALA A 42 3.98 -10.45 -14.26
N PHE A 43 2.80 -10.52 -14.87
CA PHE A 43 2.62 -10.26 -16.30
C PHE A 43 3.06 -8.84 -16.67
N GLY A 44 2.64 -7.83 -15.90
CA GLY A 44 3.00 -6.43 -16.13
C GLY A 44 4.50 -6.18 -16.02
N VAL A 45 5.14 -6.75 -14.98
CA VAL A 45 6.59 -6.64 -14.79
C VAL A 45 7.36 -7.30 -15.93
N LEU A 46 7.03 -8.55 -16.28
CA LEU A 46 7.70 -9.29 -17.35
C LEU A 46 7.48 -8.64 -18.72
N SER A 47 6.30 -8.09 -18.99
CA SER A 47 5.99 -7.45 -20.28
C SER A 47 6.70 -6.10 -20.47
N LEU A 48 7.06 -5.43 -19.37
CA LEU A 48 7.70 -4.12 -19.39
C LEU A 48 9.22 -4.20 -19.13
N GLU A 49 9.74 -5.38 -18.81
CA GLU A 49 11.14 -5.61 -18.52
C GLU A 49 12.01 -5.21 -19.74
N GLY A 50 13.04 -4.41 -19.50
CA GLY A 50 13.94 -3.89 -20.54
C GLY A 50 13.37 -2.75 -21.41
N LEU A 51 12.04 -2.56 -21.45
CA LEU A 51 11.39 -1.56 -22.32
C LEU A 51 11.93 -0.14 -22.13
N TYR A 52 12.21 0.24 -20.89
CA TYR A 52 12.58 1.61 -20.53
C TYR A 52 14.05 1.94 -20.79
N ALA A 53 14.89 0.94 -21.06
CA ALA A 53 16.32 1.14 -21.27
C ALA A 53 16.62 1.91 -22.57
N ASP A 54 15.76 1.77 -23.58
CA ASP A 54 15.93 2.37 -24.91
C ASP A 54 15.15 3.68 -25.09
N MET A 55 14.51 4.20 -24.04
CA MET A 55 13.72 5.44 -24.11
C MET A 55 14.61 6.69 -24.13
N THR A 56 14.14 7.72 -24.83
CA THR A 56 14.75 9.05 -24.77
C THR A 56 14.55 9.69 -23.40
N GLU A 57 15.37 10.70 -23.08
CA GLU A 57 15.24 11.47 -21.83
C GLU A 57 13.83 12.08 -21.66
N SER A 58 13.25 12.60 -22.74
CA SER A 58 11.89 13.17 -22.72
C SER A 58 10.84 12.12 -22.42
N GLU A 59 10.92 10.94 -23.05
CA GLU A 59 9.97 9.85 -22.81
C GLU A 59 10.10 9.32 -21.38
N LEU A 60 11.34 9.13 -20.89
CA LEU A 60 11.59 8.69 -19.53
C LEU A 60 11.03 9.70 -18.51
N ARG A 61 11.22 10.99 -18.76
CA ARG A 61 10.66 12.07 -17.93
C ARG A 61 9.14 11.99 -17.80
N GLU A 62 8.42 11.68 -18.88
CA GLU A 62 6.97 11.46 -18.81
C GLU A 62 6.61 10.27 -17.90
N ARG A 63 7.42 9.20 -17.87
CA ARG A 63 7.20 8.06 -16.97
C ARG A 63 7.50 8.44 -15.53
N GLU A 64 8.57 9.19 -15.28
CA GLU A 64 8.88 9.72 -13.95
C GLU A 64 7.73 10.58 -13.43
N ASP A 65 7.24 11.53 -14.23
CA ASP A 65 6.13 12.42 -13.88
C ASP A 65 4.88 11.60 -13.55
N PHE A 66 4.54 10.64 -14.41
CA PHE A 66 3.41 9.74 -14.19
C PHE A 66 3.54 8.96 -12.88
N ILE A 67 4.70 8.35 -12.60
CA ILE A 67 4.93 7.53 -11.40
C ILE A 67 4.78 8.39 -10.14
N ILE A 68 5.39 9.58 -10.13
CA ILE A 68 5.36 10.49 -8.99
C ILE A 68 3.92 10.95 -8.75
N GLU A 69 3.25 11.46 -9.78
CA GLU A 69 1.87 11.97 -9.67
C GLU A 69 0.89 10.86 -9.24
N ALA A 70 0.97 9.68 -9.88
CA ALA A 70 0.12 8.55 -9.52
C ALA A 70 0.33 8.11 -8.07
N THR A 71 1.57 8.11 -7.58
CA THR A 71 1.88 7.78 -6.18
C THR A 71 1.23 8.77 -5.22
N HIS A 72 1.34 10.07 -5.49
CA HIS A 72 0.67 11.10 -4.68
C HIS A 72 -0.85 10.91 -4.66
N LEU A 73 -1.48 10.76 -5.83
CA LEU A 73 -2.93 10.60 -5.95
C LEU A 73 -3.43 9.34 -5.23
N MET A 74 -2.73 8.21 -5.36
CA MET A 74 -3.10 6.97 -4.66
C MET A 74 -2.96 7.12 -3.15
N ARG A 75 -1.89 7.78 -2.67
CA ARG A 75 -1.69 8.05 -1.24
C ARG A 75 -2.82 8.90 -0.66
N GLU A 76 -3.24 9.94 -1.37
CA GLU A 76 -4.32 10.84 -0.94
C GLU A 76 -5.68 10.16 -0.92
N ARG A 77 -5.99 9.28 -1.88
CA ARG A 77 -7.26 8.56 -1.93
C ARG A 77 -7.49 7.60 -0.76
N LEU A 78 -6.45 7.26 -0.01
CA LEU A 78 -6.54 6.43 1.20
C LEU A 78 -6.97 7.22 2.44
N MET A 79 -7.20 8.53 2.30
CA MET A 79 -7.82 9.35 3.33
C MET A 79 -9.34 9.18 3.22
N MET A 80 -9.97 8.60 4.25
CA MET A 80 -11.36 8.14 4.24
C MET A 80 -12.41 9.28 4.30
N HIS A 81 -12.15 10.42 3.64
CA HIS A 81 -13.00 11.62 3.64
C HIS A 81 -14.48 11.31 3.37
N GLN A 82 -14.75 10.56 2.30
CA GLN A 82 -16.12 10.24 1.88
C GLN A 82 -16.83 9.31 2.86
N VAL A 83 -16.10 8.41 3.51
CA VAL A 83 -16.64 7.50 4.52
C VAL A 83 -17.06 8.30 5.75
N PHE A 84 -16.19 9.20 6.22
CA PHE A 84 -16.51 10.07 7.35
C PHE A 84 -17.71 10.97 7.07
N ASP A 85 -17.78 11.58 5.88
CA ASP A 85 -18.94 12.36 5.46
C ASP A 85 -20.22 11.51 5.49
N ARG A 86 -20.17 10.28 4.97
CA ARG A 86 -21.33 9.40 4.88
C ARG A 86 -21.83 8.90 6.24
N LEU A 87 -20.92 8.77 7.20
CA LEU A 87 -21.19 8.39 8.59
C LEU A 87 -21.56 9.59 9.48
N GLY A 88 -21.47 10.82 8.96
CA GLY A 88 -21.73 12.04 9.74
C GLY A 88 -20.63 12.36 10.75
N TRP A 89 -19.40 11.89 10.51
CA TRP A 89 -18.26 12.09 11.39
C TRP A 89 -17.50 13.39 11.05
N PRO A 90 -17.06 14.17 12.05
CA PRO A 90 -16.39 15.46 11.83
C PRO A 90 -15.01 15.27 11.19
N LYS A 91 -14.88 15.62 9.90
CA LYS A 91 -13.63 15.46 9.14
C LYS A 91 -12.45 16.23 9.71
N ASP A 92 -12.70 17.40 10.29
CA ASP A 92 -11.71 18.24 10.97
C ASP A 92 -11.09 17.56 12.20
N VAL A 93 -11.73 16.53 12.75
CA VAL A 93 -11.18 15.68 13.80
C VAL A 93 -10.53 14.42 13.22
N TRP A 94 -11.24 13.69 12.36
CA TRP A 94 -10.82 12.35 11.93
C TRP A 94 -9.72 12.36 10.87
N ILE A 95 -9.66 13.37 10.00
CA ILE A 95 -8.60 13.47 8.98
C ILE A 95 -7.23 13.77 9.63
N PRO A 96 -7.08 14.77 10.53
CA PRO A 96 -5.82 14.97 11.24
C PRO A 96 -5.41 13.75 12.09
N TRP A 97 -6.38 13.07 12.72
CA TRP A 97 -6.11 11.85 13.47
C TRP A 97 -5.56 10.72 12.56
N MET A 98 -6.20 10.48 11.41
CA MET A 98 -5.71 9.52 10.42
C MET A 98 -4.34 9.91 9.87
N ASP A 99 -4.07 11.19 9.68
CA ASP A 99 -2.79 11.63 9.14
C ASP A 99 -1.65 11.41 10.14
N THR A 100 -1.92 11.62 11.43
CA THR A 100 -0.89 11.62 12.49
C THR A 100 -0.69 10.27 13.16
N THR A 101 -1.71 9.41 13.22
CA THR A 101 -1.66 8.14 13.97
C THR A 101 -0.65 7.16 13.37
N PRO A 102 0.25 6.56 14.18
CA PRO A 102 1.31 5.67 13.69
C PRO A 102 0.80 4.50 12.84
N PHE A 103 -0.34 3.91 13.21
CA PHE A 103 -0.94 2.80 12.46
C PHE A 103 -1.34 3.23 11.05
N MET A 104 -2.05 4.35 10.92
CA MET A 104 -2.50 4.85 9.63
C MET A 104 -1.34 5.32 8.75
N LYS A 105 -0.29 5.90 9.35
CA LYS A 105 0.96 6.22 8.64
C LYS A 105 1.62 4.95 8.10
N GLY A 106 1.84 3.96 8.96
CA GLY A 106 2.45 2.69 8.58
C GLY A 106 1.63 1.92 7.54
N PHE A 107 0.31 1.93 7.66
CA PHE A 107 -0.60 1.34 6.67
C PHE A 107 -0.45 2.01 5.29
N ARG A 108 -0.48 3.36 5.24
CA ARG A 108 -0.27 4.09 3.97
C ARG A 108 1.10 3.82 3.37
N GLN A 109 2.15 3.69 4.16
CA GLN A 109 3.49 3.35 3.66
C GLN A 109 3.54 1.91 3.13
N MET A 110 3.02 0.95 3.90
CA MET A 110 3.02 -0.48 3.55
C MET A 110 2.33 -0.75 2.21
N LEU A 111 1.30 0.03 1.88
CA LEU A 111 0.61 -0.06 0.59
C LEU A 111 1.53 0.13 -0.64
N PHE A 112 2.68 0.79 -0.48
CA PHE A 112 3.68 0.96 -1.54
C PHE A 112 4.83 -0.05 -1.48
N SER A 113 4.82 -0.99 -0.53
CA SER A 113 5.94 -1.92 -0.27
C SER A 113 6.35 -2.78 -1.46
N LYS A 114 5.42 -3.14 -2.35
CA LYS A 114 5.73 -3.86 -3.60
C LYS A 114 5.94 -2.94 -4.81
N ILE A 115 5.42 -1.72 -4.78
CA ILE A 115 5.55 -0.77 -5.90
C ILE A 115 7.02 -0.35 -6.05
N VAL A 116 7.70 -0.02 -4.95
CA VAL A 116 9.10 0.45 -4.99
C VAL A 116 10.06 -0.59 -5.60
N PRO A 117 10.11 -1.86 -5.13
CA PRO A 117 11.00 -2.85 -5.71
C PRO A 117 10.62 -3.22 -7.16
N ASN A 118 9.34 -3.25 -7.53
CA ASN A 118 8.92 -3.47 -8.92
C ASN A 118 9.41 -2.36 -9.85
N LEU A 119 9.32 -1.09 -9.46
CA LEU A 119 9.84 0.02 -10.24
C LEU A 119 11.37 -0.03 -10.35
N LYS A 120 12.06 -0.45 -9.29
CA LYS A 120 13.52 -0.65 -9.31
C LYS A 120 13.90 -1.71 -10.35
N ARG A 121 13.21 -2.85 -10.35
CA ARG A 121 13.41 -3.92 -11.35
C ARG A 121 13.20 -3.43 -12.77
N LEU A 122 12.17 -2.62 -13.00
CA LEU A 122 11.86 -2.04 -14.31
C LEU A 122 12.82 -0.91 -14.75
N GLY A 123 13.78 -0.51 -13.92
CA GLY A 123 14.68 0.60 -14.21
C GLY A 123 14.02 1.99 -14.07
N LEU A 124 12.86 2.06 -13.44
CA LEU A 124 12.06 3.27 -13.26
C LEU A 124 12.24 3.95 -11.90
N LEU A 125 12.95 3.31 -10.95
CA LEU A 125 13.40 3.97 -9.72
C LEU A 125 14.62 4.86 -9.99
N THR A 126 14.44 5.86 -10.85
CA THR A 126 15.48 6.83 -11.24
C THR A 126 15.86 7.73 -10.05
N PRO A 127 16.96 8.50 -10.12
CA PRO A 127 17.33 9.44 -9.05
C PRO A 127 16.19 10.41 -8.68
N ARG A 128 15.41 10.88 -9.67
CA ARG A 128 14.28 11.77 -9.46
C ARG A 128 13.12 11.09 -8.75
N VAL A 129 12.76 9.87 -9.18
CA VAL A 129 11.70 9.09 -8.51
C VAL A 129 12.12 8.71 -7.09
N ARG A 130 13.40 8.37 -6.90
CA ARG A 130 14.00 8.05 -5.61
C ARG A 130 13.90 9.23 -4.63
N GLU A 131 14.20 10.44 -5.07
CA GLU A 131 14.04 11.67 -4.28
C GLU A 131 12.57 11.89 -3.85
N ALA A 132 11.63 11.75 -4.78
CA ALA A 132 10.21 11.88 -4.47
C ALA A 132 9.74 10.80 -3.46
N TYR A 133 10.23 9.57 -3.60
CA TYR A 133 9.87 8.46 -2.72
C TYR A 133 10.49 8.57 -1.32
N GLU A 134 11.67 9.20 -1.21
CA GLU A 134 12.29 9.55 0.07
C GLU A 134 11.43 10.56 0.82
N GLN A 135 10.98 11.63 0.14
CA GLN A 135 10.08 12.65 0.72
C GLN A 135 8.74 12.07 1.19
N LEU A 136 8.27 11.01 0.52
CA LEU A 136 7.06 10.27 0.88
C LEU A 136 7.27 9.22 1.97
N GLY A 137 8.52 8.94 2.37
CA GLY A 137 8.88 7.94 3.38
C GLY A 137 8.60 6.50 2.94
N ILE A 138 8.60 6.23 1.63
CA ILE A 138 8.38 4.89 1.06
C ILE A 138 9.65 4.28 0.47
N LEU A 139 10.73 5.06 0.33
CA LEU A 139 11.98 4.55 -0.25
C LEU A 139 12.61 3.40 0.56
N GLN A 140 12.32 3.31 1.85
CA GLN A 140 12.75 2.21 2.73
C GLN A 140 12.45 0.79 2.19
N TYR A 141 11.49 0.65 1.27
CA TYR A 141 11.12 -0.63 0.65
C TYR A 141 12.00 -1.02 -0.57
N GLU A 142 12.95 -0.20 -0.99
CA GLU A 142 13.72 -0.42 -2.24
C GLU A 142 14.57 -1.69 -2.30
N ASN A 143 14.83 -2.31 -1.15
CA ASN A 143 15.64 -3.53 -1.03
C ASN A 143 14.79 -4.76 -0.65
N LEU A 144 13.46 -4.62 -0.64
CA LEU A 144 12.57 -5.76 -0.52
C LEU A 144 12.52 -6.56 -1.82
N ALA A 145 12.12 -7.83 -1.71
CA ALA A 145 11.82 -8.67 -2.86
C ALA A 145 10.67 -8.07 -3.69
N ASP A 146 10.87 -8.04 -5.00
CA ASP A 146 9.84 -7.62 -5.95
C ASP A 146 8.71 -8.66 -6.05
N SER A 147 7.63 -8.32 -6.75
CA SER A 147 6.45 -9.19 -6.85
C SER A 147 6.65 -10.45 -7.71
N VAL A 148 7.70 -10.51 -8.54
CA VAL A 148 8.07 -11.70 -9.31
C VAL A 148 8.83 -12.68 -8.42
N GLU A 149 9.71 -12.17 -7.56
CA GLU A 149 10.46 -12.99 -6.59
C GLU A 149 9.57 -13.49 -5.44
N ASP A 150 8.73 -12.61 -4.90
CA ASP A 150 7.83 -12.91 -3.80
C ASP A 150 6.46 -12.26 -4.04
N PRO A 151 5.43 -13.03 -4.42
CA PRO A 151 4.09 -12.51 -4.64
C PRO A 151 3.37 -12.17 -3.33
N ASP A 152 3.83 -12.67 -2.19
CA ASP A 152 3.18 -12.44 -0.92
C ASP A 152 3.51 -11.04 -0.39
N VAL A 153 2.49 -10.39 0.17
CA VAL A 153 2.65 -9.11 0.87
C VAL A 153 2.37 -9.35 2.34
N ALA A 154 3.43 -9.69 3.07
CA ALA A 154 3.38 -9.72 4.52
C ALA A 154 3.43 -8.28 5.05
N PRO A 155 2.47 -7.85 5.88
CA PRO A 155 2.57 -6.57 6.57
C PRO A 155 3.84 -6.54 7.44
N PRO A 156 4.56 -5.41 7.53
CA PRO A 156 5.72 -5.29 8.39
C PRO A 156 5.39 -5.71 9.83
N GLU A 157 6.27 -6.47 10.47
CA GLU A 157 6.04 -7.00 11.83
C GLU A 157 5.65 -5.90 12.83
N GLU A 158 6.28 -4.73 12.73
CA GLU A 158 5.97 -3.58 13.60
C GLU A 158 4.54 -3.07 13.40
N LEU A 159 4.04 -3.08 12.16
CA LEU A 159 2.65 -2.72 11.88
C LEU A 159 1.67 -3.76 12.41
N VAL A 160 2.03 -5.05 12.34
CA VAL A 160 1.25 -6.14 12.94
C VAL A 160 1.20 -6.02 14.45
N LYS A 161 2.34 -5.77 15.11
CA LYS A 161 2.41 -5.54 16.56
C LYS A 161 1.53 -4.36 16.98
N LEU A 162 1.62 -3.25 16.25
CA LEU A 162 0.82 -2.07 16.51
C LEU A 162 -0.68 -2.34 16.32
N LEU A 163 -1.06 -3.06 15.26
CA LEU A 163 -2.44 -3.50 15.04
C LEU A 163 -2.95 -4.35 16.21
N MET A 164 -2.17 -5.35 16.63
CA MET A 164 -2.53 -6.24 17.73
C MET A 164 -2.70 -5.46 19.04
N GLN A 165 -1.82 -4.49 19.32
CA GLN A 165 -1.97 -3.57 20.45
C GLN A 165 -3.26 -2.75 20.38
N PHE A 166 -3.56 -2.16 19.23
CA PHE A 166 -4.82 -1.42 19.05
C PHE A 166 -6.06 -2.29 19.24
N MET A 167 -6.04 -3.52 18.74
CA MET A 167 -7.13 -4.48 18.90
C MET A 167 -7.30 -4.92 20.35
N SER A 168 -6.20 -5.18 21.08
CA SER A 168 -6.25 -5.54 22.50
C SER A 168 -6.76 -4.39 23.37
N ASP A 169 -6.31 -3.16 23.11
CA ASP A 169 -6.71 -1.98 23.87
C ASP A 169 -8.18 -1.63 23.63
N GLY A 170 -8.65 -1.77 22.38
CA GLY A 170 -10.06 -1.61 22.03
C GLY A 170 -10.96 -2.64 22.71
N ALA A 171 -10.55 -3.91 22.73
CA ALA A 171 -11.28 -4.97 23.42
C ALA A 171 -11.33 -4.74 24.94
N ALA A 172 -10.23 -4.29 25.54
CA ALA A 172 -10.17 -3.94 26.96
C ALA A 172 -11.07 -2.75 27.32
N ALA A 173 -11.09 -1.70 26.48
CA ALA A 173 -11.96 -0.54 26.67
C ALA A 173 -13.46 -0.91 26.54
N GLN A 174 -13.80 -1.82 25.64
CA GLN A 174 -15.18 -2.28 25.44
C GLN A 174 -15.67 -3.16 26.60
N GLN A 175 -14.79 -3.98 27.19
CA GLN A 175 -15.07 -4.75 28.41
C GLN A 175 -15.22 -3.84 29.65
N ALA A 176 -14.43 -2.77 29.75
CA ALA A 176 -14.52 -1.81 30.85
C ALA A 176 -15.78 -0.90 30.77
N GLY A 177 -16.22 -0.54 29.55
CA GLY A 177 -17.41 0.29 29.32
C GLY A 177 -18.74 -0.45 29.41
N GLY A 178 -18.75 -1.79 29.31
CA GLY A 178 -19.96 -2.62 29.44
C GLY A 178 -20.34 -3.00 30.87
N ALA A 179 -19.57 -2.54 31.87
CA ALA A 179 -19.78 -2.83 33.29
C ALA A 179 -20.43 -1.67 34.08
N ALA A 180 -20.98 -0.65 33.40
CA ALA A 180 -21.70 0.48 33.97
C ALA A 180 -23.13 0.54 33.43
#